data_AF-A0A226D342-F1
#
_entry.id   AF-A0A226D342-F1
#
_cell.length_a   1.000
_cell.length_b   1.000
_cell.length_c   1.000
_cell.angle_alpha   90.00
_cell.angle_beta   90.00
_cell.angle_gamma   90.00
#
_symmetry.space_group_name_H-M   'P 1'
#
loop_
_entity.id
_entity.type
_entity.pdbx_description
1 polymer ?
#
loop_
_entity_poly.entity_id
_entity_poly.type
_entity_poly.pdbx_seq_one_letter_code
_entity_poly.pdbx_strand_id
1 'polypeptide(L)'
;MLIFLLFVVFNPPEFYCLLSFNLGNVQRKEGCIYLDLFSFQFKVFRLRDFCALYNRDTRSTVFTRLFEMAHNRRYDHFEVEAAFKKMPTFNDDKIDVTDLNVFFANMSYTCTDEQKAAYNKYLRDYHNRKLPLDLAVACLAVIDDPKEMMRHNVTALDENKDGYIDESEFKSIVQMMLIHDPAFPKVDYSKFFKEADTNRDGQVSIAEAVEWIGKNTKKTKN
;
A
#
# COMPACT_ATOMS: atom_id res chain seq x y z
N MET A 1 10.17 -27.32 -14.47
CA MET A 1 9.16 -27.30 -15.54
C MET A 1 8.56 -25.91 -15.56
N LEU A 2 8.92 -25.08 -16.55
CA LEU A 2 8.36 -23.74 -16.70
C LEU A 2 7.12 -23.86 -17.58
N ILE A 3 5.95 -23.43 -17.08
CA ILE A 3 4.71 -23.36 -17.85
C ILE A 3 4.43 -21.88 -18.09
N PHE A 4 4.34 -21.50 -19.36
CA PHE A 4 3.82 -20.19 -19.75
C PHE A 4 2.33 -20.33 -20.06
N LEU A 5 1.51 -19.43 -19.49
CA LEU A 5 0.08 -19.34 -19.76
C LEU A 5 -0.18 -18.06 -20.54
N LEU A 6 -0.69 -18.20 -21.76
CA LEU A 6 -1.16 -17.09 -22.57
C LEU A 6 -2.69 -17.14 -22.63
N PHE A 7 -3.35 -16.06 -22.23
CA PHE A 7 -4.81 -15.93 -22.33
C PHE A 7 -5.15 -15.16 -23.60
N VAL A 8 -5.90 -15.79 -24.49
CA VAL A 8 -6.48 -15.13 -25.67
C VAL A 8 -7.97 -15.03 -25.46
N VAL A 9 -8.49 -13.80 -25.42
CA VAL A 9 -9.92 -13.52 -25.29
C VAL A 9 -10.52 -13.42 -26.68
N PHE A 10 -11.54 -14.23 -26.96
CA PHE A 10 -12.32 -14.16 -28.21
C PHE A 10 -13.64 -13.44 -27.97
N ASN A 11 -14.16 -12.77 -28.99
CA ASN A 11 -15.44 -12.05 -28.95
C ASN A 11 -16.48 -12.87 -29.73
N PRO A 12 -17.65 -13.25 -29.16
CA PRO A 12 -18.21 -12.85 -27.87
C PRO A 12 -17.50 -13.43 -26.63
N PRO A 13 -17.49 -12.71 -25.48
CA PRO A 13 -16.61 -12.94 -24.32
C PRO A 13 -16.91 -14.20 -23.48
N GLU A 14 -17.67 -15.15 -24.02
CA GLU A 14 -18.11 -16.36 -23.30
C GLU A 14 -17.10 -17.51 -23.38
N PHE A 15 -16.04 -17.37 -24.19
CA PHE A 15 -15.06 -18.41 -24.43
C PHE A 15 -13.64 -17.91 -24.16
N TYR A 16 -12.92 -18.68 -23.35
CA TYR A 16 -11.51 -18.46 -23.06
C TYR A 16 -10.73 -19.69 -23.53
N CYS A 17 -9.60 -19.46 -24.18
CA CYS A 17 -8.68 -20.53 -24.56
C CYS A 17 -7.46 -20.45 -23.66
N LEU A 18 -7.20 -21.54 -22.92
CA LEU A 18 -5.99 -21.68 -22.12
C LEU A 18 -4.95 -22.40 -22.98
N LEU A 19 -3.94 -21.67 -23.45
CA LEU A 19 -2.78 -22.28 -24.09
C LEU A 19 -1.72 -22.56 -23.03
N SER A 20 -1.56 -23.85 -22.74
CA SER A 20 -0.47 -24.36 -21.90
C SER A 20 0.64 -24.87 -22.80
N PHE A 21 1.83 -24.28 -22.66
CA PHE A 21 3.04 -24.79 -23.31
C PHE A 21 3.83 -25.63 -22.32
N ASN A 22 3.98 -26.93 -22.61
CA ASN A 22 4.98 -27.75 -21.94
C ASN A 22 6.27 -27.64 -22.73
N LEU A 23 7.25 -26.95 -22.16
CA LEU A 23 8.61 -26.98 -22.69
C LEU A 23 9.18 -28.37 -22.42
N GLY A 24 9.46 -29.11 -23.49
CA GLY A 24 10.20 -30.36 -23.43
C GLY A 24 11.63 -30.16 -22.93
N ASN A 25 12.39 -31.25 -22.86
CA ASN A 25 13.77 -31.22 -22.37
C ASN A 25 14.62 -30.21 -23.14
N VAL A 26 15.22 -29.26 -22.42
CA VAL A 26 16.15 -28.28 -22.99
C VAL A 26 17.45 -28.99 -23.32
N GLN A 27 17.74 -29.14 -24.61
CA GLN A 27 19.01 -29.66 -25.10
C GLN A 27 19.91 -28.46 -25.45
N ARG A 28 21.12 -28.42 -24.88
CA ARG A 28 22.17 -27.48 -25.31
C ARG A 28 23.19 -28.25 -26.15
N LYS A 29 23.39 -27.79 -27.39
CA LYS A 29 24.46 -28.28 -28.24
C LYS A 29 25.10 -27.07 -28.92
N GLU A 30 26.42 -26.96 -28.80
CA GLU A 30 27.24 -25.95 -29.49
C GLU A 30 26.79 -24.48 -29.30
N GLY A 31 26.47 -24.10 -28.06
CA GLY A 31 26.19 -22.70 -27.73
C GLY A 31 24.80 -22.17 -28.13
N CYS A 32 23.98 -22.99 -28.78
CA CYS A 32 22.59 -22.66 -29.10
C CYS A 32 21.58 -23.43 -28.22
N ILE A 33 20.46 -22.80 -27.88
CA ILE A 33 19.35 -23.41 -27.14
C ILE A 33 18.29 -23.82 -28.15
N TYR A 34 18.02 -25.12 -28.25
CA TYR A 34 16.93 -25.67 -29.06
C TYR A 34 15.79 -26.11 -28.13
N LEU A 35 14.57 -25.71 -28.48
CA LEU A 35 13.35 -26.09 -27.76
C LEU A 35 12.52 -27.01 -28.65
N ASP A 36 12.40 -28.28 -28.26
CA ASP A 36 11.47 -29.22 -28.88
C ASP A 36 10.06 -28.93 -28.38
N LEU A 37 9.21 -28.40 -29.26
CA LEU A 37 7.79 -28.20 -29.00
C LEU A 37 7.04 -29.52 -29.22
N PHE A 38 6.94 -30.33 -28.16
CA PHE A 38 6.14 -31.55 -28.17
C PHE A 38 4.68 -31.24 -27.81
N SER A 39 3.79 -31.38 -28.81
CA SER A 39 2.33 -31.44 -28.68
C SER A 39 1.60 -30.17 -28.21
N PHE A 40 0.74 -29.65 -29.07
CA PHE A 40 -0.29 -28.68 -28.71
C PHE A 40 -1.56 -29.41 -28.26
N GLN A 41 -2.02 -29.13 -27.03
CA GLN A 41 -3.35 -29.55 -26.57
C GLN A 41 -4.22 -28.31 -26.42
N PHE A 42 -5.20 -28.16 -27.31
CA PHE A 42 -6.25 -27.17 -27.17
C PHE A 42 -7.37 -27.73 -26.30
N LYS A 43 -7.63 -27.09 -25.16
CA LYS A 43 -8.87 -27.29 -24.41
C LYS A 43 -9.65 -25.99 -24.36
N VAL A 44 -10.83 -26.03 -24.96
CA VAL A 44 -11.81 -24.95 -24.90
C VAL A 44 -12.74 -25.25 -23.74
N PHE A 45 -12.84 -24.31 -22.80
CA PHE A 45 -13.74 -24.43 -21.65
C PHE A 45 -14.89 -23.44 -21.78
N ARG A 46 -16.08 -23.85 -21.33
CA ARG A 46 -17.19 -22.92 -21.11
C ARG A 46 -17.07 -22.29 -19.72
N LEU A 47 -17.41 -21.01 -19.60
CA LEU A 47 -17.26 -20.22 -18.36
C LEU A 47 -17.87 -20.88 -17.11
N ARG A 48 -18.98 -21.62 -17.28
CA ARG A 48 -19.67 -22.30 -16.17
C ARG A 48 -18.88 -23.46 -15.57
N ASP A 49 -18.03 -24.13 -16.35
CA ASP A 49 -17.22 -25.25 -15.88
C ASP A 49 -15.94 -24.76 -15.15
N PHE A 50 -15.54 -23.51 -15.39
CA PHE A 50 -14.38 -22.90 -14.74
C PHE A 50 -14.62 -22.63 -13.25
N CYS A 51 -15.87 -22.33 -12.85
CA CYS A 51 -16.23 -22.11 -11.45
C CYS A 51 -16.13 -23.38 -10.58
N ALA A 52 -16.20 -24.59 -11.17
CA ALA A 52 -16.13 -25.84 -10.43
C ALA A 52 -14.68 -26.28 -10.11
N LEU A 53 -13.71 -25.89 -10.93
CA LEU A 53 -12.29 -26.15 -10.68
C LEU A 53 -11.65 -25.13 -9.72
N TYR A 54 -12.27 -23.96 -9.55
CA TYR A 54 -11.75 -22.87 -8.71
C TYR A 54 -11.97 -23.09 -7.21
N ASN A 55 -12.77 -24.09 -6.80
CA ASN A 55 -13.19 -24.26 -5.40
C ASN A 55 -12.43 -25.39 -4.66
N ARG A 56 -11.31 -25.89 -5.20
CA ARG A 56 -10.52 -26.95 -4.56
C ARG A 56 -9.03 -26.66 -4.37
N ASP A 57 -8.54 -25.48 -4.74
CA ASP A 57 -7.12 -25.14 -4.58
C ASP A 57 -6.95 -23.72 -4.01
N THR A 58 -6.75 -23.61 -2.70
CA THR A 58 -6.56 -22.37 -1.94
C THR A 58 -5.21 -21.68 -2.20
N ARG A 59 -4.60 -21.88 -3.37
CA ARG A 59 -3.27 -21.33 -3.71
C ARG A 59 -3.21 -20.43 -4.95
N SER A 60 -4.35 -20.05 -5.54
CA SER A 60 -4.40 -19.20 -6.75
C SER A 60 -4.76 -17.72 -6.51
N THR A 61 -4.86 -17.25 -5.26
CA THR A 61 -4.96 -15.81 -4.94
C THR A 61 -3.60 -15.12 -4.79
N VAL A 62 -2.50 -15.87 -4.90
CA VAL A 62 -1.15 -15.38 -4.59
C VAL A 62 -0.47 -14.71 -5.79
N PHE A 63 -0.85 -15.02 -7.04
CA PHE A 63 -0.01 -14.67 -8.19
C PHE A 63 -0.40 -13.41 -8.98
N THR A 64 -1.59 -12.84 -8.77
CA THR A 64 -1.97 -11.51 -9.30
C THR A 64 -1.93 -10.41 -8.25
N ARG A 65 -1.60 -10.75 -6.99
CA ARG A 65 -1.25 -9.78 -5.93
C ARG A 65 0.22 -9.35 -6.00
N LEU A 66 0.88 -9.55 -7.14
CA LEU A 66 2.20 -8.96 -7.39
C LEU A 66 2.03 -7.47 -7.72
N PHE A 67 2.07 -6.66 -6.66
CA PHE A 67 2.50 -5.26 -6.67
C PHE A 67 1.76 -4.30 -7.61
N GLU A 68 0.43 -4.26 -7.60
CA GLU A 68 -0.24 -2.97 -7.80
C GLU A 68 -0.06 -2.17 -6.51
N MET A 69 1.09 -1.51 -6.39
CA MET A 69 1.20 -0.37 -5.50
C MET A 69 0.21 0.66 -6.02
N ALA A 70 -0.81 0.95 -5.22
CA ALA A 70 -1.67 2.09 -5.45
C ALA A 70 -0.82 3.36 -5.43
N HIS A 71 -0.30 3.76 -6.60
CA HIS A 71 0.36 5.05 -6.78
C HIS A 71 -0.73 6.12 -6.86
N ASN A 72 -1.32 6.41 -5.70
CA ASN A 72 -2.22 7.54 -5.56
C ASN A 72 -1.43 8.81 -5.91
N ARG A 73 -2.01 9.67 -6.74
CA ARG A 73 -1.43 10.99 -7.03
C ARG A 73 -1.49 11.89 -5.79
N ARG A 74 -0.75 13.00 -5.82
CA ARG A 74 -0.98 14.10 -4.87
C ARG A 74 -2.35 14.73 -5.10
N TYR A 75 -2.98 15.16 -4.01
CA TYR A 75 -4.27 15.85 -4.04
C TYR A 75 -4.08 17.29 -3.61
N ASP A 76 -4.81 18.21 -4.24
CA ASP A 76 -4.82 19.61 -3.83
C ASP A 76 -5.81 19.86 -2.68
N HIS A 77 -5.62 20.97 -1.98
CA HIS A 77 -6.46 21.34 -0.83
C HIS A 77 -7.96 21.43 -1.19
N PHE A 78 -8.29 22.05 -2.33
CA PHE A 78 -9.68 22.28 -2.71
C PHE A 78 -10.39 20.97 -3.06
N GLU A 79 -9.68 20.03 -3.69
CA GLU A 79 -10.18 18.70 -3.99
C GLU A 79 -10.51 17.91 -2.72
N VAL A 80 -9.58 17.88 -1.76
CA VAL A 80 -9.77 17.17 -0.49
C VAL A 80 -10.92 17.81 0.31
N GLU A 81 -10.94 19.14 0.43
CA GLU A 81 -12.01 19.87 1.10
C GLU A 81 -13.38 19.62 0.46
N ALA A 82 -13.45 19.65 -0.88
CA ALA A 82 -14.69 19.36 -1.61
C ALA A 82 -15.17 17.91 -1.41
N ALA A 83 -14.26 16.96 -1.25
CA ALA A 83 -14.60 15.58 -0.91
C ALA A 83 -15.09 15.45 0.54
N PHE A 84 -14.46 16.14 1.49
CA PHE A 84 -14.87 16.20 2.90
C PHE A 84 -16.29 16.73 3.05
N LYS A 85 -16.62 17.85 2.41
CA LYS A 85 -17.94 18.48 2.48
C LYS A 85 -19.09 17.61 1.96
N LYS A 86 -18.79 16.52 1.23
CA LYS A 86 -19.77 15.54 0.76
C LYS A 86 -20.03 14.42 1.77
N MET A 87 -19.23 14.32 2.83
CA MET A 87 -19.33 13.25 3.81
C MET A 87 -20.51 13.48 4.77
N PRO A 88 -21.34 12.47 5.05
CA PRO A 88 -22.49 12.60 5.95
C PRO A 88 -22.16 13.13 7.35
N THR A 89 -20.98 12.80 7.86
CA THR A 89 -20.52 13.16 9.20
C THR A 89 -19.63 14.41 9.22
N PHE A 90 -19.50 15.12 8.10
CA PHE A 90 -18.69 16.33 8.01
C PHE A 90 -19.22 17.42 8.96
N ASN A 91 -18.40 17.78 9.93
CA ASN A 91 -18.67 18.84 10.88
C ASN A 91 -17.35 19.30 11.54
N ASP A 92 -17.22 20.61 11.82
CA ASP A 92 -16.02 21.18 12.47
C ASP A 92 -14.71 20.75 11.77
N ASP A 93 -14.70 20.85 10.43
CA ASP A 93 -13.58 20.46 9.56
C ASP A 93 -13.05 19.03 9.81
N LYS A 94 -13.93 18.13 10.21
CA LYS A 94 -13.63 16.71 10.49
C LYS A 94 -14.70 15.80 9.92
N ILE A 95 -14.33 14.57 9.62
CA ILE A 95 -15.25 13.47 9.29
C ILE A 95 -15.04 12.31 10.26
N ASP A 96 -16.06 11.50 10.51
CA ASP A 96 -15.94 10.25 11.28
C ASP A 96 -15.25 9.16 10.46
N VAL A 97 -14.57 8.23 11.14
CA VAL A 97 -13.96 7.04 10.51
C VAL A 97 -14.97 6.22 9.71
N THR A 98 -16.28 6.28 10.02
CA THR A 98 -17.33 5.61 9.23
C THR A 98 -17.41 6.09 7.78
N ASP A 99 -16.98 7.32 7.51
CA ASP A 99 -17.08 7.94 6.18
C ASP A 99 -15.85 7.69 5.32
N LEU A 100 -14.76 7.11 5.86
CA LEU A 100 -13.49 6.94 5.15
C LEU A 100 -13.63 6.18 3.82
N ASN A 101 -14.49 5.17 3.77
CA ASN A 101 -14.70 4.40 2.54
C ASN A 101 -15.37 5.25 1.44
N VAL A 102 -16.36 6.07 1.82
CA VAL A 102 -17.05 6.97 0.89
C VAL A 102 -16.11 8.11 0.47
N PHE A 103 -15.31 8.60 1.42
CA PHE A 103 -14.28 9.61 1.18
C PHE A 103 -13.23 9.13 0.17
N PHE A 104 -12.63 7.96 0.39
CA PHE A 104 -11.66 7.38 -0.53
C PHE A 104 -12.27 7.13 -1.92
N ALA A 105 -13.49 6.61 -2.00
CA ALA A 105 -14.17 6.43 -3.28
C ALA A 105 -14.40 7.76 -4.02
N ASN A 106 -14.81 8.82 -3.31
CA ASN A 106 -15.03 10.14 -3.90
C ASN A 106 -13.75 10.77 -4.49
N MET A 107 -12.59 10.49 -3.90
CA MET A 107 -11.30 10.98 -4.40
C MET A 107 -10.67 10.04 -5.45
N SER A 108 -11.33 8.93 -5.79
CA SER A 108 -10.69 7.83 -6.55
C SER A 108 -9.39 7.33 -5.90
N TYR A 109 -9.33 7.41 -4.56
CA TYR A 109 -8.21 6.93 -3.77
C TYR A 109 -8.25 5.42 -3.67
N THR A 110 -7.16 4.77 -4.06
CA THR A 110 -7.04 3.31 -4.05
C THR A 110 -6.27 2.85 -2.83
N CYS A 111 -6.86 1.93 -2.08
CA CYS A 111 -6.22 1.30 -0.93
C CYS A 111 -6.77 -0.11 -0.68
N THR A 112 -5.91 -0.96 -0.14
CA THR A 112 -6.28 -2.33 0.25
C THR A 112 -7.13 -2.32 1.52
N ASP A 113 -7.85 -3.41 1.79
CA ASP A 113 -8.62 -3.53 3.04
C ASP A 113 -7.72 -3.50 4.29
N GLU A 114 -6.48 -3.98 4.16
CA GLU A 114 -5.47 -3.89 5.22
C GLU A 114 -5.06 -2.44 5.49
N GLN A 115 -4.81 -1.65 4.45
CA GLN A 115 -4.54 -0.21 4.56
C GLN A 115 -5.72 0.54 5.18
N LYS A 116 -6.95 0.24 4.75
CA LYS A 116 -8.17 0.82 5.35
C LYS A 116 -8.29 0.47 6.82
N ALA A 117 -8.02 -0.77 7.21
CA ALA A 117 -8.05 -1.19 8.60
C ALA A 117 -6.98 -0.44 9.43
N ALA A 118 -5.80 -0.21 8.86
CA ALA A 118 -4.74 0.57 9.50
C ALA A 118 -5.16 2.03 9.74
N TYR A 119 -5.75 2.72 8.74
CA TYR A 119 -6.28 4.07 8.93
C TYR A 119 -7.38 4.12 9.98
N ASN A 120 -8.34 3.19 9.94
CA ASN A 120 -9.40 3.11 10.95
C ASN A 120 -8.85 2.92 12.36
N LYS A 121 -7.83 2.07 12.51
CA LYS A 121 -7.15 1.87 13.80
C LYS A 121 -6.45 3.14 14.25
N TYR A 122 -5.64 3.75 13.38
CA TYR A 122 -4.90 4.96 13.68
C TYR A 122 -5.82 6.11 14.14
N LEU A 123 -6.86 6.39 13.36
CA LEU A 123 -7.78 7.49 13.66
C LEU A 123 -8.63 7.22 14.91
N ARG A 124 -8.98 5.97 15.18
CA ARG A 124 -9.68 5.60 16.42
C ARG A 124 -8.78 5.78 17.64
N ASP A 125 -7.54 5.30 17.55
CA ASP A 125 -6.65 5.22 18.70
C ASP A 125 -6.04 6.60 19.03
N TYR A 126 -5.84 7.47 18.02
CA TYR A 126 -5.13 8.74 18.19
C TYR A 126 -5.89 10.00 17.77
N HIS A 127 -7.00 9.89 17.04
CA HIS A 127 -7.77 11.06 16.55
C HIS A 127 -9.23 11.01 16.98
N ASN A 128 -9.54 10.33 18.09
CA ASN A 128 -10.91 10.24 18.63
C ASN A 128 -11.94 9.78 17.59
N ARG A 129 -11.53 8.87 16.69
CA ARG A 129 -12.34 8.36 15.56
C ARG A 129 -12.73 9.41 14.53
N LYS A 130 -12.01 10.52 14.46
CA LYS A 130 -12.21 11.58 13.48
C LYS A 130 -10.99 11.69 12.59
N LEU A 131 -11.20 12.05 11.33
CA LEU A 131 -10.14 12.51 10.43
C LEU A 131 -10.26 14.02 10.29
N PRO A 132 -9.30 14.80 10.83
CA PRO A 132 -9.19 16.24 10.59
C PRO A 132 -8.90 16.57 9.12
N LEU A 133 -9.53 17.61 8.59
CA LEU A 133 -9.35 18.07 7.21
C LEU A 133 -7.92 18.53 6.95
N ASP A 134 -7.33 19.28 7.88
CA ASP A 134 -5.95 19.77 7.80
C ASP A 134 -4.94 18.62 7.69
N LEU A 135 -5.10 17.58 8.53
CA LEU A 135 -4.30 16.36 8.48
C LEU A 135 -4.47 15.64 7.14
N ALA A 136 -5.71 15.48 6.66
CA ALA A 136 -5.98 14.81 5.40
C ALA A 136 -5.37 15.57 4.21
N VAL A 137 -5.56 16.88 4.14
CA VAL A 137 -4.95 17.76 3.13
C VAL A 137 -3.44 17.60 3.15
N ALA A 138 -2.83 17.75 4.32
CA ALA A 138 -1.38 17.76 4.47
C ALA A 138 -0.78 16.42 4.03
N CYS A 139 -1.33 15.30 4.50
CA CYS A 139 -0.87 13.96 4.12
C CYS A 139 -1.10 13.65 2.64
N LEU A 140 -2.27 13.96 2.08
CA LEU A 140 -2.59 13.67 0.68
C LEU A 140 -1.82 14.56 -0.32
N ALA A 141 -1.34 15.73 0.11
CA ALA A 141 -0.49 16.60 -0.68
C ALA A 141 0.95 16.06 -0.86
N VAL A 142 1.39 15.18 0.04
CA VAL A 142 2.77 14.62 0.07
C VAL A 142 2.78 13.10 0.06
N ILE A 143 1.79 12.47 -0.56
CA ILE A 143 1.57 11.02 -0.51
C ILE A 143 2.75 10.15 -0.97
N ASP A 144 3.60 10.70 -1.84
CA ASP A 144 4.80 10.08 -2.40
C ASP A 144 6.10 10.52 -1.67
N ASP A 145 6.00 11.36 -0.64
CA ASP A 145 7.12 11.80 0.19
C ASP A 145 6.98 11.25 1.62
N PRO A 146 7.62 10.09 1.91
CA PRO A 146 7.53 9.47 3.24
C PRO A 146 8.07 10.35 4.37
N LYS A 147 8.99 11.29 4.06
CA LYS A 147 9.57 12.19 5.07
C LYS A 147 8.55 13.23 5.50
N GLU A 148 7.89 13.87 4.54
CA GLU A 148 6.87 14.89 4.85
C GLU A 148 5.56 14.24 5.33
N MET A 149 5.22 13.04 4.85
CA MET A 149 4.14 12.23 5.41
C MET A 149 4.38 11.94 6.90
N MET A 150 5.60 11.54 7.28
CA MET A 150 5.97 11.37 8.68
C MET A 150 5.77 12.67 9.46
N ARG A 151 6.29 13.79 8.94
CA ARG A 151 6.17 15.11 9.58
C ARG A 151 4.72 15.47 9.90
N HIS A 152 3.80 15.34 8.94
CA HIS A 152 2.40 15.70 9.17
C HIS A 152 1.73 14.80 10.18
N ASN A 153 1.98 13.49 10.14
CA ASN A 153 1.38 12.56 11.10
C ASN A 153 1.92 12.80 12.52
N VAL A 154 3.23 12.98 12.71
CA VAL A 154 3.79 13.20 14.06
C VAL A 154 3.38 14.55 14.63
N THR A 155 3.32 15.59 13.79
CA THR A 155 2.85 16.91 14.23
C THR A 155 1.39 16.88 14.66
N ALA A 156 0.57 16.03 14.02
CA ALA A 156 -0.83 15.87 14.39
C ALA A 156 -1.04 15.00 15.64
N LEU A 157 -0.03 14.22 16.06
CA LEU A 157 -0.06 13.47 17.32
C LEU A 157 0.43 14.29 18.52
N ASP A 158 1.27 15.30 18.29
CA ASP A 158 1.79 16.22 19.31
C ASP A 158 0.69 17.14 19.87
N GLU A 159 -0.22 16.55 20.65
CA GLU A 159 -1.38 17.23 21.23
C GLU A 159 -0.98 18.32 22.24
N ASN A 160 0.07 18.07 23.02
CA ASN A 160 0.58 19.02 24.01
C ASN A 160 1.49 20.10 23.38
N LYS A 161 1.85 19.96 22.11
CA LYS A 161 2.67 20.90 21.33
C LYS A 161 4.04 21.13 21.97
N ASP A 162 4.59 20.08 22.59
CA ASP A 162 5.92 20.14 23.17
C ASP A 162 7.02 19.91 22.12
N GLY A 163 6.64 19.45 20.93
CA GLY A 163 7.56 19.22 19.80
C GLY A 163 8.32 17.90 19.91
N TYR A 164 7.97 17.04 20.86
CA TYR A 164 8.56 15.72 21.07
C TYR A 164 7.60 14.61 20.67
N ILE A 165 8.15 13.41 20.46
CA ILE A 165 7.38 12.23 20.09
C ILE A 165 7.61 11.10 21.09
N ASP A 166 6.53 10.42 21.46
CA ASP A 166 6.62 9.20 22.26
C ASP A 166 6.78 7.94 21.39
N GLU A 167 7.24 6.85 22.02
CA GLU A 167 7.49 5.58 21.31
C GLU A 167 6.21 5.00 20.68
N SER A 168 5.07 5.15 21.36
CA SER A 168 3.80 4.57 20.94
C SER A 168 3.23 5.27 19.70
N GLU A 169 3.32 6.60 19.68
CA GLU A 169 2.93 7.48 18.58
C GLU A 169 3.75 7.16 17.33
N PHE A 170 5.08 7.17 17.47
CA PHE A 170 5.98 6.87 16.37
C PHE A 170 5.75 5.46 15.81
N LYS A 171 5.56 4.47 16.70
CA LYS A 171 5.31 3.08 16.33
C LYS A 171 4.04 2.92 15.51
N SER A 172 2.97 3.62 15.90
CA SER A 172 1.71 3.55 15.16
C SER A 172 1.86 4.10 13.74
N ILE A 173 2.56 5.23 13.57
CA ILE A 173 2.78 5.83 12.25
C ILE A 173 3.67 4.93 11.39
N VAL A 174 4.79 4.43 11.92
CA VAL A 174 5.70 3.53 11.18
C VAL A 174 4.99 2.25 10.73
N GLN A 175 4.13 1.67 11.58
CA GLN A 175 3.34 0.50 11.21
C GLN A 175 2.36 0.81 10.07
N MET A 176 1.68 1.96 10.11
CA MET A 176 0.82 2.40 9.02
C MET A 176 1.61 2.57 7.73
N MET A 177 2.78 3.23 7.77
CA MET A 177 3.64 3.42 6.60
C MET A 177 4.15 2.10 6.01
N LEU A 178 4.50 1.11 6.84
CA LEU A 178 4.92 -0.23 6.40
C LEU A 178 3.80 -1.03 5.69
N ILE A 179 2.54 -0.79 6.07
CA ILE A 179 1.37 -1.41 5.42
C ILE A 179 1.15 -0.78 4.03
N HIS A 180 1.50 0.50 3.87
CA HIS A 180 1.47 1.18 2.57
C HIS A 180 2.63 0.78 1.66
N ASP A 181 3.84 0.74 2.24
CA ASP A 181 5.07 0.39 1.54
C ASP A 181 5.89 -0.60 2.37
N PRO A 182 5.88 -1.90 2.03
CA PRO A 182 6.71 -2.89 2.70
C PRO A 182 8.23 -2.64 2.59
N ALA A 183 8.67 -1.78 1.66
CA ALA A 183 10.06 -1.34 1.53
C ALA A 183 10.41 -0.18 2.48
N PHE A 184 9.43 0.39 3.18
CA PHE A 184 9.66 1.41 4.21
C PHE A 184 10.61 0.87 5.29
N PRO A 185 11.47 1.71 5.89
CA PRO A 185 12.44 1.25 6.89
C PRO A 185 11.76 0.57 8.07
N LYS A 186 12.14 -0.68 8.33
CA LYS A 186 11.77 -1.36 9.57
C LYS A 186 12.59 -0.75 10.70
N VAL A 187 11.88 -0.24 11.71
CA VAL A 187 12.49 0.46 12.83
C VAL A 187 12.69 -0.49 14.01
N ASP A 188 13.93 -0.56 14.50
CA ASP A 188 14.24 -1.07 15.84
C ASP A 188 14.13 0.10 16.83
N TYR A 189 13.03 0.17 17.58
CA TYR A 189 12.73 1.32 18.45
C TYR A 189 13.84 1.61 19.48
N SER A 190 14.48 0.56 20.00
CA SER A 190 15.58 0.71 20.97
C SER A 190 16.80 1.40 20.37
N LYS A 191 17.02 1.25 19.06
CA LYS A 191 18.09 1.91 18.31
C LYS A 191 17.64 3.27 17.78
N PHE A 192 16.38 3.37 17.36
CA PHE A 192 15.79 4.62 16.86
C PHE A 192 16.00 5.77 17.83
N PHE A 193 15.59 5.63 19.09
CA PHE A 193 15.73 6.70 20.07
C PHE A 193 17.20 7.12 20.24
N LYS A 194 18.13 6.16 20.25
CA LYS A 194 19.58 6.44 20.36
C LYS A 194 20.18 7.11 19.13
N GLU A 195 19.64 6.83 17.95
CA GLU A 195 20.15 7.34 16.67
C GLU A 195 19.51 8.66 16.27
N ALA A 196 18.24 8.87 16.65
CA ALA A 196 17.47 10.06 16.35
C ALA A 196 17.75 11.20 17.34
N ASP A 197 17.97 10.90 18.63
CA ASP A 197 18.34 11.88 19.67
C ASP A 197 19.77 12.42 19.41
N THR A 198 19.85 13.45 18.57
CA THR A 198 21.12 14.04 18.13
C THR A 198 21.67 15.04 19.12
N ASN A 199 20.78 15.75 19.82
CA ASN A 199 21.14 16.71 20.85
C ASN A 199 21.46 16.03 22.21
N ARG A 200 21.11 14.75 22.36
CA ARG A 200 21.32 13.92 23.56
C ARG A 200 20.56 14.43 24.78
N ASP A 201 19.36 14.97 24.55
CA ASP A 201 18.49 15.44 25.63
C ASP A 201 17.65 14.31 26.27
N GLY A 202 17.72 13.10 25.70
CA GLY A 202 17.01 11.92 26.18
C GLY A 202 15.57 11.82 25.66
N GLN A 203 15.15 12.74 24.81
CA GLN A 203 13.89 12.73 24.09
C GLN A 203 14.16 12.78 22.58
N VAL A 204 13.14 12.57 21.76
CA VAL A 204 13.26 12.72 20.30
C VAL A 204 12.31 13.80 19.87
N SER A 205 12.84 14.87 19.31
CA SER A 205 12.02 15.92 18.71
C SER A 205 11.41 15.46 17.39
N ILE A 206 10.30 16.10 16.98
CA ILE A 206 9.68 15.89 15.66
C ILE A 206 10.71 16.07 14.53
N ALA A 207 11.56 17.10 14.64
CA ALA A 207 12.59 17.39 13.64
C ALA A 207 13.60 16.23 13.53
N GLU A 208 14.04 15.69 14.65
CA GLU A 208 14.96 14.55 14.72
C GLU A 208 14.35 13.28 14.14
N ALA A 209 13.11 12.96 14.51
CA ALA A 209 12.39 11.80 13.97
C ALA A 209 12.27 11.89 12.44
N VAL A 210 11.88 13.06 11.92
CA VAL A 210 11.71 13.30 10.49
C VAL A 210 13.03 13.22 9.73
N GLU A 211 14.11 13.80 10.27
CA GLU A 211 15.45 13.68 9.67
C GLU A 211 15.97 12.24 9.68
N TRP A 212 15.73 11.50 10.76
CA TRP A 212 16.11 10.09 10.84
C TRP A 212 15.39 9.26 9.78
N ILE A 213 14.08 9.46 9.59
CA ILE A 213 13.31 8.79 8.53
C ILE A 213 13.82 9.17 7.14
N GLY A 214 14.08 10.46 6.90
CA GLY A 214 14.63 10.94 5.62
C GLY A 214 15.98 10.32 5.26
N LYS A 215 16.83 10.01 6.25
CA LYS A 215 18.13 9.34 6.05
C LYS A 215 17.99 7.85 5.79
N ASN A 216 16.99 7.20 6.38
CA ASN A 216 16.84 5.75 6.32
C ASN A 216 15.93 5.28 5.16
N THR A 217 15.06 6.14 4.64
CA THR A 217 14.23 5.86 3.44
C THR A 217 15.01 5.94 2.13
N LYS A 218 16.09 6.74 2.05
CA LYS A 218 16.90 6.93 0.83
C LYS A 218 17.87 5.78 0.53
N LYS A 219 18.06 4.83 1.45
CA LYS A 219 19.07 3.75 1.31
C LYS A 219 18.61 2.55 0.48
N THR A 220 17.38 2.53 -0.02
CA THR A 220 16.84 1.44 -0.84
C THR A 220 16.97 1.71 -2.36
N LYS A 221 18.07 2.32 -2.79
CA LYS A 221 18.52 2.31 -4.19
C LYS A 221 19.86 1.57 -4.26
N ASN A 222 19.80 0.24 -4.17
CA ASN A 222 20.87 -0.65 -4.60
C ASN A 222 20.30 -1.64 -5.62
#